data_AF-M3HHY2-F1
#
_entry.id   AF-M3HHY2-F1
#
_cell.length_a   1.000
_cell.length_b   1.000
_cell.length_c   1.000
_cell.angle_alpha   90.00
_cell.angle_beta   90.00
_cell.angle_gamma   90.00
#
_symmetry.space_group_name_H-M   'P 1'
#
loop_
_entity.id
_entity.type
_entity.pdbx_description
1 polymer ?
#
loop_
_entity_poly.entity_id
_entity_poly.type
_entity_poly.pdbx_seq_one_letter_code
_entity_poly.pdbx_strand_id
1 'polypeptide(L)'
;MDKKILSELGRVLGDLRFLIQKKQIPILQFSGEKPPETTELVWKEGWGQSLSGFQSDDLGLEAEGIQVRRSAKVAERNFLCKLCNDRISAVRNFLIKGRKPILVLHYTGEIAPGRPAFSKTSPDQIFRTKEAEELFGRMIQKQFGFSHREFYYQEYPACIFAHSKSKADDWKIRTEKCETQVKDTIESEKIKGIILLGTSAIAVYGKEKPSK
;
A
#
# COMPACT_ATOMS: atom_id res chain seq x y z
N MET A 1 31.85 15.08 -5.54
CA MET A 1 31.04 14.08 -6.25
C MET A 1 31.99 13.32 -7.17
N ASP A 2 32.23 12.03 -6.91
CA ASP A 2 33.32 11.29 -7.55
C ASP A 2 33.03 11.00 -9.03
N LYS A 3 33.91 11.49 -9.93
CA LYS A 3 33.83 11.26 -11.38
C LYS A 3 33.75 9.77 -11.76
N LYS A 4 34.26 8.89 -10.90
CA LYS A 4 34.21 7.44 -11.07
C LYS A 4 32.79 6.88 -10.92
N ILE A 5 32.01 7.40 -9.97
CA ILE A 5 30.61 6.98 -9.75
C ILE A 5 29.75 7.37 -10.95
N LEU A 6 29.96 8.57 -11.50
CA LEU A 6 29.23 9.03 -12.69
C LEU A 6 29.54 8.19 -13.94
N SER A 7 30.79 7.74 -14.11
CA SER A 7 31.14 6.91 -15.27
C SER A 7 30.60 5.48 -15.14
N GLU A 8 30.60 4.92 -13.93
CA GLU A 8 30.00 3.63 -13.63
C GLU A 8 28.48 3.67 -13.85
N LEU A 9 27.81 4.74 -13.40
CA LEU A 9 26.37 4.92 -13.62
C LEU A 9 26.03 5.05 -15.11
N GLY A 10 26.83 5.82 -15.87
CA GLY A 10 26.65 5.94 -17.32
C GLY A 10 26.77 4.61 -18.06
N ARG A 11 27.69 3.73 -17.63
CA ARG A 11 27.84 2.38 -18.17
C ARG A 11 26.61 1.51 -17.87
N VAL A 12 26.15 1.49 -16.62
CA VAL A 12 24.96 0.72 -16.22
C VAL A 12 23.72 1.14 -17.02
N LEU A 13 23.53 2.45 -17.25
CA LEU A 13 22.42 2.97 -18.05
C LEU A 13 22.54 2.60 -19.53
N GLY A 14 23.76 2.59 -20.08
CA GLY A 14 24.04 2.14 -21.45
C GLY A 14 23.72 0.66 -21.64
N ASP A 15 24.16 -0.18 -20.70
CA ASP A 15 23.92 -1.63 -20.72
C ASP A 15 22.42 -1.94 -20.60
N LEU A 16 21.69 -1.20 -19.75
CA LEU A 16 20.24 -1.33 -19.61
C LEU A 16 19.52 -1.05 -20.94
N ARG A 17 19.89 0.01 -21.65
CA ARG A 17 19.30 0.35 -22.97
C ARG A 17 19.56 -0.77 -23.97
N PHE A 18 20.77 -1.33 -23.98
CA PHE A 18 21.12 -2.45 -24.86
C PHE A 18 20.29 -3.70 -24.56
N LEU A 19 20.12 -4.05 -23.28
CA LEU A 19 19.35 -5.21 -22.86
C LEU A 19 17.85 -5.09 -23.22
N ILE A 20 17.28 -3.89 -23.07
CA ILE A 20 15.90 -3.58 -23.48
C ILE A 20 15.74 -3.77 -25.00
N GLN A 21 16.65 -3.19 -25.80
CA GLN A 21 16.58 -3.29 -27.27
C GLN A 21 16.73 -4.73 -27.80
N LYS A 22 17.52 -5.57 -27.12
CA LYS A 22 17.75 -6.96 -27.52
C LYS A 22 16.68 -7.94 -27.05
N LYS A 23 15.61 -7.47 -26.38
CA LYS A 23 14.52 -8.30 -25.83
C LYS A 23 15.02 -9.46 -24.95
N GLN A 24 16.19 -9.30 -24.31
CA GLN A 24 16.78 -10.35 -23.47
C GLN A 24 16.08 -10.49 -22.12
N ILE A 25 15.27 -9.49 -21.74
CA ILE A 25 14.46 -9.47 -20.53
C ILE A 25 13.01 -9.21 -20.96
N PRO A 26 12.03 -10.02 -20.51
CA PRO A 26 10.62 -9.75 -20.78
C PRO A 26 10.20 -8.49 -20.02
N ILE A 27 9.88 -7.43 -20.75
CA ILE A 27 9.35 -6.20 -20.17
C ILE A 27 7.83 -6.27 -20.24
N LEU A 28 7.19 -6.39 -19.09
CA LEU A 28 5.73 -6.43 -18.98
C LEU A 28 5.19 -5.01 -19.10
N GLN A 29 4.21 -4.81 -19.97
CA GLN A 29 3.59 -3.52 -20.28
C GLN A 29 2.07 -3.60 -19.99
N PHE A 30 1.50 -2.54 -19.41
CA PHE A 30 0.04 -2.44 -19.26
C PHE A 30 -0.62 -1.96 -20.57
N SER A 31 -1.89 -2.31 -20.77
CA SER A 31 -2.65 -1.85 -21.93
C SER A 31 -2.76 -0.32 -21.92
N GLY A 32 -2.18 0.32 -22.94
CA GLY A 32 -2.20 1.78 -23.11
C GLY A 32 -0.90 2.51 -22.76
N GLU A 33 0.11 1.81 -22.23
CA GLU A 33 1.44 2.40 -22.05
C GLU A 33 2.18 2.49 -23.39
N LYS A 34 3.21 3.34 -23.49
CA LYS A 34 4.10 3.35 -24.66
C LYS A 34 5.03 2.14 -24.61
N PRO A 35 5.42 1.56 -25.76
CA PRO A 35 6.36 0.45 -25.79
C PRO A 35 7.66 0.83 -25.08
N PRO A 36 8.16 0.00 -24.15
CA PRO A 36 9.31 0.34 -23.33
C PRO A 36 10.57 0.64 -24.16
N GLU A 37 10.70 0.02 -25.34
CA GLU A 37 11.79 0.25 -26.28
C GLU A 37 11.80 1.66 -26.88
N THR A 38 10.66 2.36 -26.81
CA THR A 38 10.49 3.74 -27.29
C THR A 38 10.61 4.78 -26.19
N THR A 39 10.94 4.35 -24.96
CA THR A 39 11.04 5.26 -23.81
C THR A 39 12.34 6.04 -23.89
N GLU A 40 12.25 7.36 -24.06
CA GLU A 40 13.40 8.25 -23.91
C GLU A 40 13.75 8.39 -22.42
N LEU A 41 14.98 7.99 -22.07
CA LEU A 41 15.53 8.20 -20.74
C LEU A 41 15.91 9.67 -20.60
N VAL A 42 14.98 10.50 -20.14
CA VAL A 42 15.25 11.92 -19.85
C VAL A 42 15.97 12.02 -18.51
N TRP A 43 17.25 12.35 -18.55
CA TRP A 43 18.01 12.68 -17.35
C TRP A 43 17.52 14.03 -16.81
N LYS A 44 16.78 14.01 -15.70
CA LYS A 44 16.43 15.23 -14.97
C LYS A 44 17.46 15.42 -13.86
N GLU A 45 18.31 16.43 -13.97
CA GLU A 45 19.33 16.76 -12.95
C GLU A 45 18.74 17.28 -11.62
N GLY A 46 17.43 17.27 -11.46
CA GLY A 46 16.74 17.71 -10.25
C GLY A 46 16.05 16.57 -9.52
N TRP A 47 16.77 15.83 -8.67
CA TRP A 47 16.13 15.04 -7.59
C TRP A 47 15.52 15.93 -6.48
N GLY A 48 15.51 17.27 -6.67
CA GLY A 48 14.84 18.24 -5.80
C GLY A 48 13.75 19.09 -6.46
N GLN A 49 13.40 18.89 -7.74
CA GLN A 49 12.52 19.83 -8.47
C GLN A 49 11.44 19.19 -9.36
N SER A 50 11.02 17.95 -9.10
CA SER A 50 9.82 17.38 -9.76
C SER A 50 8.55 17.39 -8.90
N LEU A 51 8.58 18.03 -7.72
CA LEU A 51 7.38 18.35 -6.92
C LEU A 51 6.86 19.77 -7.16
N SER A 52 7.57 20.61 -7.94
CA SER A 52 7.27 22.04 -8.09
C SER A 52 6.19 22.38 -9.13
N GLY A 53 5.59 21.38 -9.79
CA GLY A 53 4.46 21.63 -10.71
C GLY A 53 3.12 21.93 -10.03
N PHE A 54 3.04 21.89 -8.70
CA PHE A 54 1.79 22.08 -7.94
C PHE A 54 1.89 23.07 -6.76
N GLN A 55 2.96 23.87 -6.65
CA GLN A 55 3.26 24.59 -5.40
C GLN A 55 3.79 26.04 -5.54
N SER A 56 3.84 26.65 -6.73
CA SER A 56 4.40 28.00 -6.84
C SER A 56 3.52 29.09 -6.22
N ASP A 57 2.20 28.98 -6.33
CA ASP A 57 1.28 30.03 -5.85
C ASP A 57 1.01 29.96 -4.34
N ASP A 58 1.04 28.76 -3.75
CA ASP A 58 0.74 28.53 -2.33
C ASP A 58 1.87 29.01 -1.39
N LEU A 59 3.13 28.98 -1.86
CA LEU A 59 4.29 29.46 -1.08
C LEU A 59 4.32 30.99 -0.95
N GLY A 60 3.74 31.72 -1.91
CA GLY A 60 3.58 33.17 -1.83
C GLY A 60 2.58 33.58 -0.74
N LEU A 61 1.48 32.83 -0.61
CA LEU A 61 0.42 33.12 0.37
C LEU A 61 0.83 32.75 1.81
N GLU A 62 1.64 31.71 2.00
CA GLU A 62 2.22 31.38 3.31
C GLU A 62 3.25 32.44 3.76
N ALA A 63 3.99 33.07 2.84
CA ALA A 63 4.90 34.19 3.14
C ALA A 63 4.16 35.47 3.57
N GLU A 64 2.89 35.64 3.15
CA GLU A 64 2.01 36.73 3.58
C GLU A 64 1.23 36.42 4.88
N GLY A 65 1.54 35.30 5.54
CA GLY A 65 0.95 34.94 6.85
C GLY A 65 -0.48 34.39 6.76
N ILE A 66 -0.96 34.05 5.55
CA ILE A 66 -2.27 33.44 5.36
C ILE A 66 -2.14 31.94 5.62
N GLN A 67 -2.73 31.44 6.71
CA GLN A 67 -2.82 30.00 6.96
C GLN A 67 -3.76 29.34 5.95
N VAL A 68 -3.19 28.81 4.88
CA VAL A 68 -3.93 27.97 3.92
C VAL A 68 -4.27 26.65 4.62
N ARG A 69 -5.55 26.45 4.96
CA ARG A 69 -6.06 25.14 5.38
C ARG A 69 -5.87 24.17 4.20
N ARG A 70 -4.82 23.36 4.25
CA ARG A 70 -4.63 22.24 3.32
C ARG A 70 -5.83 21.31 3.45
N SER A 71 -6.65 21.22 2.41
CA SER A 71 -7.50 20.05 2.25
C SER A 71 -6.57 18.85 2.07
N ALA A 72 -6.79 17.78 2.83
CA ALA A 72 -6.08 16.52 2.63
C ALA A 72 -6.42 16.02 1.22
N LYS A 73 -5.63 16.46 0.22
CA LYS A 73 -5.83 16.19 -1.21
C LYS A 73 -5.86 14.67 -1.38
N VAL A 74 -7.06 14.14 -1.65
CA VAL A 74 -7.52 13.04 -2.55
C VAL A 74 -6.62 11.81 -2.83
N ALA A 75 -5.30 11.88 -2.63
CA ALA A 75 -4.37 10.76 -2.73
C ALA A 75 -4.42 9.78 -1.53
N GLU A 76 -5.04 10.15 -0.40
CA GLU A 76 -4.98 9.35 0.85
C GLU A 76 -6.19 8.43 1.10
N ARG A 77 -7.20 8.39 0.21
CA ARG A 77 -8.38 7.52 0.35
C ARG A 77 -8.70 6.85 -0.98
N ASN A 78 -8.03 5.75 -1.29
CA ASN A 78 -8.36 4.91 -2.43
C ASN A 78 -9.65 4.08 -2.23
N PHE A 79 -10.50 4.46 -1.27
CA PHE A 79 -11.64 3.69 -0.84
C PHE A 79 -12.71 4.55 -0.15
N LEU A 80 -13.95 4.44 -0.64
CA LEU A 80 -15.13 5.07 -0.06
C LEU A 80 -16.21 4.00 0.19
N CYS A 81 -16.22 3.40 1.38
CA CYS A 81 -17.33 2.53 1.79
C CYS A 81 -18.59 3.34 2.12
N LYS A 82 -19.77 2.71 2.23
CA LYS A 82 -20.93 3.23 3.00
C LYS A 82 -21.71 2.10 3.70
N LEU A 83 -21.14 0.90 3.82
CA LEU A 83 -21.84 -0.31 4.28
C LEU A 83 -22.10 -0.34 5.80
N CYS A 84 -21.40 0.48 6.57
CA CYS A 84 -21.52 0.57 8.03
C CYS A 84 -21.74 2.03 8.45
N ASN A 85 -22.80 2.27 9.21
CA ASN A 85 -23.21 3.62 9.66
C ASN A 85 -22.37 4.13 10.85
N ASP A 86 -21.78 3.21 11.60
CA ASP A 86 -21.01 3.42 12.82
C ASP A 86 -19.50 3.57 12.59
N ARG A 87 -19.06 3.61 11.33
CA ARG A 87 -17.65 3.82 10.99
C ARG A 87 -17.20 5.23 11.37
N ILE A 88 -15.97 5.34 11.84
CA ILE A 88 -15.32 6.63 12.08
C ILE A 88 -14.74 7.15 10.75
N SER A 89 -13.99 6.30 10.05
CA SER A 89 -13.33 6.63 8.79
C SER A 89 -12.93 5.38 8.01
N ALA A 90 -12.59 5.54 6.73
CA ALA A 90 -11.92 4.49 5.96
C ALA A 90 -10.45 4.39 6.39
N VAL A 91 -9.88 3.18 6.37
CA VAL A 91 -8.44 3.02 6.55
C VAL A 91 -7.72 3.58 5.32
N ARG A 92 -6.66 4.36 5.54
CA ARG A 92 -5.82 4.88 4.46
C ARG A 92 -5.05 3.74 3.80
N ASN A 93 -4.85 3.83 2.48
CA ASN A 93 -4.18 2.80 1.69
C ASN A 93 -4.84 1.44 1.91
N PHE A 94 -6.15 1.41 1.68
CA PHE A 94 -7.00 0.25 1.86
C PHE A 94 -6.50 -0.94 1.02
N LEU A 95 -6.13 -0.69 -0.24
CA LEU A 95 -5.51 -1.66 -1.14
C LEU A 95 -4.13 -1.17 -1.56
N ILE A 96 -3.12 -2.02 -1.41
CA ILE A 96 -1.76 -1.82 -1.93
C ILE A 96 -1.55 -2.90 -2.99
N LYS A 97 -1.25 -2.49 -4.22
CA LYS A 97 -1.13 -3.41 -5.35
C LYS A 97 0.23 -4.10 -5.38
N GLY A 98 0.21 -5.41 -5.60
CA GLY A 98 1.38 -6.23 -5.83
C GLY A 98 1.53 -6.64 -7.28
N ARG A 99 2.49 -7.54 -7.54
CA ARG A 99 2.70 -8.17 -8.86
C ARG A 99 2.33 -9.67 -8.85
N LYS A 100 2.42 -10.32 -7.69
CA LYS A 100 2.04 -11.72 -7.52
C LYS A 100 0.54 -11.77 -7.22
N PRO A 101 -0.22 -12.73 -7.76
CA PRO A 101 -1.66 -12.85 -7.55
C PRO A 101 -1.99 -13.46 -6.17
N ILE A 102 -1.40 -12.92 -5.11
CA ILE A 102 -1.59 -13.32 -3.72
C ILE A 102 -2.06 -12.09 -2.95
N LEU A 103 -3.21 -12.20 -2.30
CA LEU A 103 -3.81 -11.14 -1.51
C LEU A 103 -3.61 -11.41 -0.01
N VAL A 104 -2.94 -10.50 0.67
CA VAL A 104 -2.78 -10.51 2.11
C VAL A 104 -3.87 -9.65 2.73
N LEU A 105 -4.80 -10.30 3.42
CA LEU A 105 -5.83 -9.66 4.22
C LEU A 105 -5.29 -9.44 5.62
N HIS A 106 -5.15 -8.17 6.00
CA HIS A 106 -4.63 -7.76 7.30
C HIS A 106 -5.41 -6.55 7.83
N TYR A 107 -5.28 -6.25 9.12
CA TYR A 107 -5.93 -5.09 9.70
C TYR A 107 -4.96 -4.35 10.60
N THR A 108 -4.73 -3.09 10.30
CA THR A 108 -3.83 -2.25 11.11
C THR A 108 -4.53 -1.60 12.29
N GLY A 109 -5.86 -1.52 12.25
CA GLY A 109 -6.66 -1.10 13.38
C GLY A 109 -6.58 -2.09 14.56
N GLU A 110 -7.21 -1.69 15.65
CA GLU A 110 -7.30 -2.53 16.85
C GLU A 110 -8.65 -3.26 16.87
N ILE A 111 -8.75 -4.39 17.56
CA ILE A 111 -10.04 -5.03 17.83
C ILE A 111 -10.19 -5.35 19.33
N ALA A 112 -9.09 -5.36 20.08
CA ALA A 112 -9.08 -5.58 21.51
C ALA A 112 -9.43 -4.30 22.29
N PRO A 113 -10.30 -4.39 23.32
CA PRO A 113 -10.57 -3.27 24.20
C PRO A 113 -9.31 -2.85 24.97
N GLY A 114 -9.16 -1.54 25.20
CA GLY A 114 -8.07 -0.97 26.01
C GLY A 114 -6.76 -0.68 25.27
N ARG A 115 -6.67 -0.98 23.96
CA ARG A 115 -5.53 -0.59 23.12
C ARG A 115 -5.88 0.64 22.27
N PRO A 116 -4.93 1.58 22.06
CA PRO A 116 -5.20 2.79 21.30
C PRO A 116 -5.51 2.44 19.84
N ALA A 117 -6.49 3.15 19.28
CA ALA A 117 -6.79 3.09 17.85
C ALA A 117 -5.53 3.47 17.07
N PHE A 118 -5.22 2.70 16.04
CA PHE A 118 -4.09 2.96 15.16
C PHE A 118 -4.61 3.48 13.82
N SER A 119 -3.92 4.48 13.28
CA SER A 119 -4.17 5.01 11.94
C SER A 119 -2.84 5.13 11.23
N LYS A 120 -2.75 4.58 10.02
CA LYS A 120 -1.57 4.70 9.18
C LYS A 120 -1.29 6.18 8.91
N THR A 121 -0.05 6.59 9.15
CA THR A 121 0.43 7.94 8.86
C THR A 121 1.16 8.02 7.52
N SER A 122 1.72 6.90 7.05
CA SER A 122 2.46 6.80 5.79
C SER A 122 1.74 5.91 4.76
N PRO A 123 1.79 6.27 3.45
CA PRO A 123 1.31 5.43 2.35
C PRO A 123 2.01 4.08 2.26
N ASP A 124 3.30 4.03 2.58
CA ASP A 124 4.13 2.83 2.40
C ASP A 124 4.01 1.84 3.57
N GLN A 125 3.29 2.21 4.63
CA GLN A 125 3.14 1.36 5.80
C GLN A 125 2.08 0.28 5.54
N ILE A 126 2.53 -0.98 5.47
CA ILE A 126 1.63 -2.12 5.31
C ILE A 126 1.09 -2.54 6.67
N PHE A 127 1.96 -2.92 7.61
CA PHE A 127 1.57 -3.40 8.94
C PHE A 127 1.64 -2.31 10.02
N ARG A 128 1.00 -2.58 11.16
CA ARG A 128 0.95 -1.65 12.30
C ARG A 128 2.35 -1.28 12.82
N THR A 129 3.28 -2.23 12.80
CA THR A 129 4.63 -2.10 13.35
C THR A 129 5.68 -2.51 12.30
N LYS A 130 6.82 -1.82 12.27
CA LYS A 130 7.91 -2.12 11.33
C LYS A 130 8.48 -3.50 11.58
N GLU A 131 8.56 -3.90 12.84
CA GLU A 131 9.07 -5.21 13.28
C GLU A 131 8.23 -6.36 12.70
N ALA A 132 6.91 -6.16 12.56
CA ALA A 132 6.02 -7.14 11.95
C ALA A 132 6.23 -7.23 10.43
N GLU A 133 6.42 -6.07 9.77
CA GLU A 133 6.76 -6.00 8.34
C GLU A 133 8.11 -6.67 8.05
N GLU A 134 9.13 -6.41 8.86
CA GLU A 134 10.45 -7.02 8.74
C GLU A 134 10.42 -8.54 9.00
N LEU A 135 9.68 -9.00 10.02
CA LEU A 135 9.53 -10.42 10.30
C LEU A 135 8.84 -11.14 9.12
N PHE A 136 7.70 -10.61 8.66
CA PHE A 136 6.99 -11.16 7.52
C PHE A 136 7.86 -11.15 6.26
N GLY A 137 8.56 -10.05 6.01
CA GLY A 137 9.53 -9.92 4.93
C GLY A 137 10.61 -10.98 4.95
N ARG A 138 11.23 -11.24 6.12
CA ARG A 138 12.23 -12.30 6.28
C ARG A 138 11.67 -13.69 6.02
N MET A 139 10.45 -13.98 6.47
CA MET A 139 9.81 -15.29 6.24
C MET A 139 9.56 -15.54 4.75
N ILE A 140 8.98 -14.55 4.06
CA ILE A 140 8.68 -14.67 2.62
C ILE A 140 9.96 -14.76 1.80
N GLN A 141 10.95 -13.91 2.09
CA GLN A 141 12.24 -13.92 1.41
C GLN A 141 12.96 -15.26 1.61
N LYS A 142 12.94 -15.82 2.83
CA LYS A 142 13.59 -17.10 3.14
C LYS A 142 12.93 -18.28 2.42
N GLN A 143 11.60 -18.32 2.38
CA GLN A 143 10.87 -19.46 1.83
C GLN A 143 10.77 -19.42 0.30
N PHE A 144 10.64 -18.22 -0.28
CA PHE A 144 10.29 -18.06 -1.69
C PHE A 144 11.31 -17.24 -2.51
N GLY A 145 12.30 -16.62 -1.86
CA GLY A 145 13.37 -15.89 -2.53
C GLY A 145 13.00 -14.52 -3.09
N PHE A 146 11.79 -14.04 -2.82
CA PHE A 146 11.29 -12.76 -3.34
C PHE A 146 10.74 -11.84 -2.22
N SER A 147 10.53 -10.57 -2.55
CA SER A 147 10.12 -9.56 -1.55
C SER A 147 8.64 -9.68 -1.21
N HIS A 148 8.28 -9.59 0.07
CA HIS A 148 6.88 -9.54 0.51
C HIS A 148 6.09 -8.40 -0.15
N ARG A 149 6.74 -7.30 -0.56
CA ARG A 149 6.11 -6.17 -1.26
C ARG A 149 5.56 -6.52 -2.64
N GLU A 150 5.85 -7.72 -3.15
CA GLU A 150 5.28 -8.20 -4.40
C GLU A 150 3.86 -8.75 -4.26
N PHE A 151 3.34 -8.92 -3.05
CA PHE A 151 1.94 -9.31 -2.81
C PHE A 151 0.99 -8.11 -2.85
N TYR A 152 -0.29 -8.39 -3.10
CA TYR A 152 -1.35 -7.45 -2.84
C TYR A 152 -1.65 -7.43 -1.34
N TYR A 153 -1.96 -6.25 -0.79
CA TYR A 153 -2.36 -6.10 0.60
C TYR A 153 -3.68 -5.35 0.67
N GLN A 154 -4.60 -5.85 1.48
CA GLN A 154 -5.89 -5.22 1.67
C GLN A 154 -6.28 -5.18 3.15
N GLU A 155 -6.75 -4.02 3.59
CA GLU A 155 -7.30 -3.82 4.94
C GLU A 155 -8.64 -4.55 5.10
N TYR A 156 -8.73 -5.41 6.11
CA TYR A 156 -9.88 -6.26 6.34
C TYR A 156 -10.14 -6.46 7.84
N PRO A 157 -10.99 -5.64 8.49
CA PRO A 157 -11.94 -4.67 7.92
C PRO A 157 -11.31 -3.45 7.22
N ALA A 158 -12.06 -2.87 6.28
CA ALA A 158 -11.63 -1.73 5.48
C ALA A 158 -11.76 -0.35 6.18
N CYS A 159 -12.38 -0.30 7.36
CA CYS A 159 -12.73 0.93 8.07
C CYS A 159 -12.25 0.91 9.53
N ILE A 160 -12.13 2.11 10.11
CA ILE A 160 -11.82 2.33 11.53
C ILE A 160 -13.15 2.52 12.28
N PHE A 161 -13.27 1.85 13.43
CA PHE A 161 -14.47 1.88 14.29
C PHE A 161 -14.09 2.19 15.73
N ALA A 162 -15.07 2.63 16.52
CA ALA A 162 -14.87 2.92 17.94
C ALA A 162 -14.74 1.61 18.74
N HIS A 163 -13.51 1.19 19.05
CA HIS A 163 -13.24 -0.05 19.79
C HIS A 163 -13.93 -0.08 21.16
N SER A 164 -13.99 1.05 21.88
CA SER A 164 -14.61 1.15 23.21
C SER A 164 -16.11 0.87 23.22
N LYS A 165 -16.78 0.95 22.06
CA LYS A 165 -18.21 0.72 21.90
C LYS A 165 -18.53 -0.54 21.10
N SER A 166 -17.51 -1.29 20.67
CA SER A 166 -17.68 -2.43 19.76
C SER A 166 -17.56 -3.76 20.52
N LYS A 167 -18.51 -4.66 20.28
CA LYS A 167 -18.48 -6.06 20.73
C LYS A 167 -17.81 -6.95 19.67
N ALA A 168 -17.48 -8.19 20.04
CA ALA A 168 -16.89 -9.16 19.11
C ALA A 168 -17.79 -9.42 17.89
N ASP A 169 -19.10 -9.52 18.10
CA ASP A 169 -20.06 -9.77 17.01
C ASP A 169 -20.13 -8.61 16.01
N ASP A 170 -19.95 -7.36 16.48
CA ASP A 170 -19.90 -6.19 15.60
C ASP A 170 -18.72 -6.31 14.62
N TRP A 171 -17.57 -6.79 15.09
CA TRP A 171 -16.39 -7.01 14.24
C TRP A 171 -16.61 -8.09 13.20
N LYS A 172 -17.30 -9.16 13.57
CA LYS A 172 -17.66 -10.22 12.62
C LYS A 172 -18.55 -9.68 11.49
N ILE A 173 -19.65 -8.99 11.84
CA ILE A 173 -20.59 -8.41 10.87
C ILE A 173 -19.90 -7.38 9.97
N ARG A 174 -19.04 -6.52 10.54
CA ARG A 174 -18.31 -5.51 9.75
C ARG A 174 -17.30 -6.15 8.79
N THR A 175 -16.66 -7.23 9.22
CA THR A 175 -15.72 -8.01 8.39
C THR A 175 -16.46 -8.71 7.26
N GLU A 176 -17.58 -9.39 7.54
CA GLU A 176 -18.44 -10.04 6.54
C GLU A 176 -18.93 -9.03 5.48
N LYS A 177 -19.33 -7.83 5.89
CA LYS A 177 -19.69 -6.76 4.94
C LYS A 177 -18.54 -6.34 4.02
N CYS A 178 -17.29 -6.50 4.45
CA CYS A 178 -16.13 -6.19 3.61
C CYS A 178 -15.83 -7.31 2.60
N GLU A 179 -16.47 -8.49 2.68
CA GLU A 179 -16.26 -9.59 1.72
C GLU A 179 -16.54 -9.16 0.28
N THR A 180 -17.55 -8.32 0.06
CA THR A 180 -17.84 -7.80 -1.29
C THR A 180 -16.62 -7.11 -1.89
N GLN A 181 -15.90 -6.31 -1.10
CA GLN A 181 -14.71 -5.62 -1.59
C GLN A 181 -13.54 -6.57 -1.80
N VAL A 182 -13.44 -7.63 -0.99
CA VAL A 182 -12.44 -8.69 -1.21
C VAL A 182 -12.74 -9.42 -2.51
N LYS A 183 -14.01 -9.74 -2.80
CA LYS A 183 -14.44 -10.36 -4.06
C LYS A 183 -14.14 -9.46 -5.25
N ASP A 184 -14.46 -8.18 -5.16
CA ASP A 184 -14.13 -7.20 -6.20
C ASP A 184 -12.62 -7.16 -6.48
N THR A 185 -11.78 -7.17 -5.43
CA THR A 185 -10.31 -7.24 -5.59
C THR A 185 -9.87 -8.56 -6.24
N ILE A 186 -10.45 -9.69 -5.84
CA ILE A 186 -10.09 -11.01 -6.40
C ILE A 186 -10.38 -11.04 -7.90
N GLU A 187 -11.55 -10.56 -8.31
CA GLU A 187 -11.98 -10.56 -9.70
C GLU A 187 -11.17 -9.58 -10.56
N SER A 188 -11.00 -8.34 -10.08
CA SER A 188 -10.31 -7.29 -10.82
C SER A 188 -8.80 -7.54 -10.96
N GLU A 189 -8.15 -8.02 -9.90
CA GLU A 189 -6.69 -8.24 -9.86
C GLU A 189 -6.30 -9.71 -10.13
N LYS A 190 -7.27 -10.58 -10.43
CA LYS A 190 -7.08 -12.00 -10.74
C LYS A 190 -6.29 -12.74 -9.66
N ILE A 191 -6.66 -12.52 -8.40
CA ILE A 191 -6.01 -13.12 -7.24
C ILE A 191 -6.24 -14.64 -7.26
N LYS A 192 -5.17 -15.40 -6.99
CA LYS A 192 -5.15 -16.87 -6.98
C LYS A 192 -5.04 -17.47 -5.58
N GLY A 193 -4.61 -16.68 -4.60
CA GLY A 193 -4.45 -17.13 -3.22
C GLY A 193 -4.66 -16.00 -2.23
N ILE A 194 -5.17 -16.35 -1.05
CA ILE A 194 -5.40 -15.41 0.05
C ILE A 194 -4.57 -15.86 1.25
N ILE A 195 -3.92 -14.90 1.90
CA ILE A 195 -3.29 -15.07 3.21
C ILE A 195 -4.05 -14.16 4.18
N LEU A 196 -4.69 -14.74 5.20
CA LEU A 196 -5.39 -13.98 6.24
C LEU A 196 -4.52 -13.92 7.49
N LEU A 197 -4.19 -12.70 7.95
CA LEU A 197 -3.21 -12.49 9.02
C LEU A 197 -3.75 -11.61 10.16
N GLY A 198 -3.19 -11.85 11.34
CA GLY A 198 -3.31 -10.94 12.49
C GLY A 198 -4.75 -10.72 12.96
N THR A 199 -5.07 -9.45 13.23
CA THR A 199 -6.39 -9.02 13.73
C THR A 199 -7.52 -9.31 12.74
N SER A 200 -7.25 -9.38 11.44
CA SER A 200 -8.23 -9.81 10.44
C SER A 200 -8.65 -11.26 10.64
N ALA A 201 -7.70 -12.16 10.90
CA ALA A 201 -8.01 -13.55 11.17
C ALA A 201 -8.89 -13.69 12.41
N ILE A 202 -8.57 -12.92 13.46
CA ILE A 202 -9.37 -12.89 14.69
C ILE A 202 -10.77 -12.31 14.44
N ALA A 203 -10.91 -11.31 13.57
CA ALA A 203 -12.21 -10.71 13.27
C ALA A 203 -13.12 -11.66 12.48
N VAL A 204 -12.55 -12.56 11.66
CA VAL A 204 -13.29 -13.58 10.90
C VAL A 204 -13.63 -14.79 11.77
N TYR A 205 -12.64 -15.38 12.42
CA TYR A 205 -12.78 -16.68 13.10
C TYR A 205 -13.00 -16.57 14.61
N GLY A 206 -12.92 -15.36 15.17
CA GLY A 206 -12.88 -15.15 16.61
C GLY A 206 -11.50 -15.44 17.21
N LYS A 207 -11.38 -15.25 18.53
CA LYS A 207 -10.20 -15.76 19.26
C LYS A 207 -10.42 -17.24 19.50
N GLU A 208 -9.57 -18.09 18.94
CA GLU A 208 -9.48 -19.47 19.42
C GLU A 208 -9.17 -19.43 20.92
N LYS A 209 -9.99 -20.11 21.72
CA LYS A 209 -9.60 -20.42 23.10
C LYS A 209 -8.41 -21.37 22.97
N PRO A 210 -7.27 -21.12 23.62
CA PRO A 210 -6.19 -22.09 23.62
C PRO A 210 -6.77 -23.41 24.13
N SER A 211 -6.66 -24.45 23.32
CA SER A 211 -6.92 -25.82 23.74
C SER A 211 -6.07 -26.07 24.99
N LYS A 212 -6.73 -26.41 26.09
CA LYS A 212 -6.07 -26.89 27.30
C LYS A 212 -5.41 -28.23 27.05
#